data_AF-A0A816DFF2-F1
#
_entry.id   AF-A0A816DFF2-F1
#
_cell.length_a   1.000
_cell.length_b   1.000
_cell.length_c   1.000
_cell.angle_alpha   90.00
_cell.angle_beta   90.00
_cell.angle_gamma   90.00
#
_symmetry.space_group_name_H-M   'P 1'
#
loop_
_entity.id
_entity.type
_entity.pdbx_description
1 polymer ?
#
loop_
_entity_poly.entity_id
_entity_poly.type
_entity_poly.pdbx_seq_one_letter_code
_entity_poly.pdbx_strand_id
1 'polypeptide(L)'
;MRPGNLKFKTVFIIEDKIPLEEFSHMIYTQIYPVFRSKMRHPEDITNRNNLYPIIQHAKMIWMSEAISLNPFQSQTFFWIDAGFSRFIKKEEQYTRPFPALNKVNMLIAQEQMIIAVGEANKKDLDVKSPLNMEDVLGTNKAFFQGKFFGGYKNTVYQLATGTLSNFFLALSNHMIDNEQITMFLTYRQHPTLWFLRESNKAFDFMADP
;
A
#
# COMPACT_ATOMS: atom_id res chain seq x y z
N MET A 1 20.73 -12.54 -16.97
CA MET A 1 19.73 -13.34 -17.70
C MET A 1 19.18 -12.49 -18.84
N ARG A 2 19.21 -12.95 -20.10
CA ARG A 2 18.47 -12.29 -21.19
C ARG A 2 16.96 -12.56 -20.96
N PRO A 3 16.06 -11.59 -21.16
CA PRO A 3 14.62 -11.71 -20.90
C PRO A 3 13.91 -12.51 -22.01
N GLY A 4 14.32 -13.78 -22.20
CA GLY A 4 13.88 -14.59 -23.34
C GLY A 4 12.70 -15.52 -23.10
N ASN A 5 12.37 -15.86 -21.85
CA ASN A 5 11.38 -16.91 -21.55
C ASN A 5 10.61 -16.69 -20.22
N LEU A 6 10.33 -15.43 -19.85
CA LEU A 6 9.43 -15.20 -18.70
C LEU A 6 8.00 -15.53 -19.14
N LYS A 7 7.41 -16.55 -18.51
CA LYS A 7 5.99 -16.86 -18.69
C LYS A 7 5.18 -15.70 -18.11
N PHE A 8 4.53 -14.93 -18.96
CA PHE A 8 3.56 -13.91 -18.54
C PHE A 8 2.16 -14.35 -18.96
N LYS A 9 1.17 -14.00 -18.15
CA LYS A 9 -0.25 -14.14 -18.47
C LYS A 9 -0.89 -12.84 -18.05
N THR A 10 -1.44 -12.13 -19.01
CA THR A 10 -2.27 -10.98 -18.73
C THR A 10 -3.68 -11.48 -18.41
N VAL A 11 -4.19 -11.09 -17.25
CA VAL A 11 -5.59 -11.31 -16.89
C VAL A 11 -6.27 -9.96 -17.04
N PHE A 12 -7.25 -9.88 -17.94
CA PHE A 12 -8.09 -8.71 -18.08
C PHE A 12 -9.32 -8.91 -17.20
N ILE A 13 -9.55 -7.97 -16.30
CA ILE A 13 -10.76 -7.89 -15.50
C ILE A 13 -11.47 -6.62 -15.98
N ILE A 14 -12.69 -6.79 -16.50
CA ILE A 14 -13.56 -5.66 -16.81
C ILE A 14 -14.40 -5.46 -15.57
N GLU A 15 -14.24 -4.30 -14.93
CA GLU A 15 -15.03 -3.92 -13.79
C GLU A 15 -16.07 -2.89 -14.23
N ASP A 16 -17.33 -3.16 -13.91
CA ASP A 16 -18.42 -2.19 -14.16
C ASP A 16 -18.32 -0.98 -13.22
N LYS A 17 -17.62 -1.15 -12.08
CA LYS A 17 -17.43 -0.16 -11.02
C LYS A 17 -16.09 -0.36 -10.31
N ILE A 18 -15.50 0.72 -9.83
CA ILE A 18 -14.30 0.65 -9.00
C ILE A 18 -14.69 0.02 -7.65
N PRO A 19 -13.91 -0.92 -7.07
CA PRO A 19 -14.19 -1.40 -5.73
C PRO A 19 -14.30 -0.24 -4.73
N LEU A 20 -15.29 -0.31 -3.83
CA LEU A 20 -15.61 0.73 -2.82
C LEU A 20 -16.20 2.03 -3.40
N GLU A 21 -16.52 2.10 -4.69
CA GLU A 21 -17.14 3.29 -5.31
C GLU A 21 -18.47 3.68 -4.66
N GLU A 22 -19.20 2.72 -4.09
CA GLU A 22 -20.46 2.95 -3.37
C GLU A 22 -20.30 3.90 -2.16
N PHE A 23 -19.11 4.00 -1.58
CA PHE A 23 -18.84 4.90 -0.46
C PHE A 23 -18.56 6.35 -0.89
N SER A 24 -18.39 6.60 -2.20
CA SER A 24 -18.04 7.92 -2.76
C SER A 24 -19.04 9.00 -2.36
N HIS A 25 -20.33 8.68 -2.43
CA HIS A 25 -21.40 9.61 -2.07
C HIS A 25 -21.41 9.91 -0.57
N MET A 26 -21.25 8.90 0.27
CA MET A 26 -21.19 9.05 1.74
C MET A 26 -19.98 9.90 2.16
N ILE A 27 -18.81 9.64 1.57
CA ILE A 27 -17.59 10.43 1.85
C ILE A 27 -17.85 11.91 1.55
N TYR A 28 -18.43 12.22 0.39
CA TYR A 28 -18.68 13.59 -0.02
C TYR A 28 -19.75 14.31 0.81
N THR A 29 -20.86 13.62 1.10
CA THR A 29 -22.05 14.25 1.71
C THR A 29 -22.09 14.20 3.23
N GLN A 30 -21.40 13.25 3.86
CA GLN A 30 -21.49 13.03 5.31
C GLN A 30 -20.13 13.21 6.01
N ILE A 31 -19.05 12.74 5.40
CA ILE A 31 -17.72 12.77 6.03
C ILE A 31 -17.03 14.11 5.83
N TYR A 32 -16.89 14.56 4.58
CA TYR A 32 -16.20 15.82 4.28
C TYR A 32 -16.79 17.05 4.98
N PRO A 33 -18.12 17.23 5.13
CA PRO A 33 -18.66 18.36 5.87
C PRO A 33 -18.21 18.43 7.34
N VAL A 34 -17.89 17.29 7.96
CA VAL A 34 -17.54 17.19 9.38
C VAL A 34 -16.04 17.10 9.59
N PHE A 35 -15.33 16.36 8.73
CA PHE A 35 -13.93 15.99 8.94
C PHE A 35 -12.94 16.88 8.19
N ARG A 36 -13.36 17.55 7.10
CA ARG A 36 -12.42 18.30 6.24
C ARG A 36 -11.70 19.41 7.00
N SER A 37 -12.35 20.10 7.94
CA SER A 37 -11.71 21.13 8.77
C SER A 37 -10.65 20.58 9.74
N LYS A 38 -10.67 19.27 10.02
CA LYS A 38 -9.70 18.57 10.87
C LYS A 38 -8.51 18.04 10.07
N MET A 39 -8.61 17.99 8.73
CA MET A 39 -7.49 17.58 7.89
C MET A 39 -6.39 18.64 7.89
N ARG A 40 -5.13 18.20 7.92
CA ARG A 40 -3.96 19.07 7.85
C ARG A 40 -3.84 19.82 6.51
N HIS A 41 -4.24 19.16 5.42
CA HIS A 41 -4.14 19.69 4.05
C HIS A 41 -5.46 19.47 3.30
N PRO A 42 -6.54 20.19 3.68
CA PRO A 42 -7.88 19.97 3.14
C PRO A 42 -8.03 20.35 1.66
N GLU A 43 -7.09 21.13 1.12
CA GLU A 43 -7.05 21.55 -0.29
C GLU A 43 -6.10 20.69 -1.15
N ASP A 44 -5.46 19.67 -0.58
CA ASP A 44 -4.73 18.69 -1.39
C ASP A 44 -5.70 17.99 -2.35
N ILE A 45 -5.26 17.68 -3.57
CA ILE A 45 -6.08 16.96 -4.55
C ILE A 45 -6.53 15.60 -4.00
N THR A 46 -5.70 14.95 -3.17
CA THR A 46 -6.01 13.69 -2.51
C THR A 46 -7.15 13.80 -1.50
N ASN A 47 -7.41 15.01 -0.99
CA ASN A 47 -8.43 15.32 0.02
C ASN A 47 -9.64 16.07 -0.55
N ARG A 48 -9.53 16.66 -1.74
CA ARG A 48 -10.66 17.29 -2.46
C ARG A 48 -11.45 16.31 -3.32
N ASN A 49 -10.80 15.27 -3.83
CA ASN A 49 -11.43 14.27 -4.66
C ASN A 49 -11.83 13.05 -3.81
N ASN A 50 -13.14 12.88 -3.59
CA ASN A 50 -13.71 11.77 -2.80
C ASN A 50 -13.44 10.38 -3.40
N LEU A 51 -13.17 10.28 -4.71
CA LEU A 51 -12.77 9.01 -5.34
C LEU A 51 -11.30 8.66 -5.08
N TYR A 52 -10.46 9.64 -4.73
CA TYR A 52 -9.04 9.39 -4.54
C TYR A 52 -8.74 8.40 -3.40
N PRO A 53 -9.25 8.60 -2.16
CA PRO A 53 -9.05 7.62 -1.10
C PRO A 53 -9.73 6.28 -1.41
N ILE A 54 -10.83 6.27 -2.17
CA ILE A 54 -11.48 5.03 -2.64
C ILE A 54 -10.53 4.21 -3.51
N ILE A 55 -9.97 4.81 -4.56
CA ILE A 55 -9.03 4.14 -5.48
C ILE A 55 -7.79 3.66 -4.73
N GLN A 56 -7.30 4.44 -3.77
CA GLN A 56 -6.16 4.05 -2.95
C GLN A 56 -6.42 2.81 -2.10
N HIS A 57 -7.62 2.68 -1.52
CA HIS A 57 -7.98 1.49 -0.74
C HIS A 57 -8.40 0.31 -1.62
N ALA A 58 -8.95 0.55 -2.81
CA ALA A 58 -9.29 -0.47 -3.79
C ALA A 58 -8.08 -1.34 -4.19
N LYS A 59 -6.86 -0.80 -4.09
CA LYS A 59 -5.60 -1.56 -4.22
C LYS A 59 -5.59 -2.84 -3.39
N MET A 60 -6.13 -2.81 -2.17
CA MET A 60 -6.16 -3.96 -1.26
C MET A 60 -7.11 -5.05 -1.76
N ILE A 61 -8.21 -4.68 -2.41
CA ILE A 61 -9.16 -5.60 -3.02
C ILE A 61 -8.52 -6.26 -4.24
N TRP A 62 -7.98 -5.46 -5.17
CA TRP A 62 -7.29 -5.98 -6.36
C TRP A 62 -6.11 -6.88 -6.03
N MET A 63 -5.33 -6.55 -4.98
CA MET A 63 -4.27 -7.42 -4.49
C MET A 63 -4.81 -8.76 -3.98
N SER A 64 -5.91 -8.74 -3.24
CA SER A 64 -6.55 -9.96 -2.71
C SER A 64 -7.13 -10.83 -3.83
N GLU A 65 -7.68 -10.22 -4.87
CA GLU A 65 -8.16 -10.91 -6.07
C GLU A 65 -7.02 -11.53 -6.87
N ALA A 66 -5.92 -10.80 -7.07
CA ALA A 66 -4.73 -11.32 -7.73
C ALA A 66 -4.17 -12.56 -7.00
N ILE A 67 -4.15 -12.51 -5.66
CA ILE A 67 -3.77 -13.64 -4.79
C ILE A 67 -4.74 -14.81 -4.94
N SER A 68 -6.04 -14.54 -5.11
CA SER A 68 -7.06 -15.58 -5.25
C SER A 68 -7.00 -16.27 -6.62
N LEU A 69 -6.77 -15.49 -7.69
CA LEU A 69 -6.67 -16.01 -9.06
C LEU A 69 -5.41 -16.85 -9.28
N ASN A 70 -4.28 -16.39 -8.74
CA ASN A 70 -2.96 -17.05 -8.71
C ASN A 70 -2.67 -18.11 -9.81
N PRO A 71 -2.69 -17.72 -11.10
CA PRO A 71 -2.60 -18.67 -12.21
C PRO A 71 -1.24 -19.38 -12.32
N PHE A 72 -0.23 -18.90 -11.57
CA PHE A 72 1.14 -19.41 -11.59
C PHE A 72 1.56 -20.06 -10.27
N GLN A 73 0.64 -20.21 -9.31
CA GLN A 73 0.94 -20.73 -7.97
C GLN A 73 2.08 -19.93 -7.27
N SER A 74 2.14 -18.63 -7.56
CA SER A 74 3.07 -17.68 -6.95
C SER A 74 2.91 -17.66 -5.43
N GLN A 75 4.04 -17.50 -4.74
CA GLN A 75 4.09 -17.34 -3.28
C GLN A 75 4.17 -15.87 -2.86
N THR A 76 4.50 -14.98 -3.79
CA THR A 76 4.64 -13.55 -3.52
C THR A 76 3.85 -12.70 -4.51
N PHE A 77 3.33 -11.57 -4.02
CA PHE A 77 2.49 -10.64 -4.76
C PHE A 77 2.91 -9.21 -4.44
N PHE A 78 2.96 -8.35 -5.46
CA PHE A 78 3.41 -6.98 -5.32
C PHE A 78 2.48 -6.02 -6.05
N TRP A 79 2.19 -4.90 -5.40
CA TRP A 79 1.59 -3.72 -6.01
C TRP A 79 2.69 -2.80 -6.53
N ILE A 80 2.46 -2.22 -7.70
CA ILE A 80 3.31 -1.17 -8.28
C ILE A 80 2.43 -0.12 -8.96
N ASP A 81 2.58 1.15 -8.58
CA ASP A 81 1.87 2.24 -9.25
C ASP A 81 2.39 2.41 -10.69
N ALA A 82 1.49 2.63 -11.65
CA ALA A 82 1.86 2.84 -13.06
C ALA A 82 2.85 4.02 -13.26
N GLY A 83 2.79 5.02 -12.39
CA GLY A 83 3.70 6.17 -12.40
C GLY A 83 5.02 5.97 -11.66
N PHE A 84 5.30 4.76 -11.14
CA PHE A 84 6.48 4.47 -10.33
C PHE A 84 7.79 4.59 -11.11
N SER A 85 7.74 4.33 -12.43
CA SER A 85 8.89 4.42 -13.33
C SER A 85 9.61 5.77 -13.31
N ARG A 86 8.89 6.87 -13.04
CA ARG A 86 9.44 8.23 -12.93
C ARG A 86 10.42 8.40 -11.77
N PHE A 87 10.39 7.50 -10.79
CA PHE A 87 11.27 7.51 -9.62
C PHE A 87 12.48 6.58 -9.76
N ILE A 88 12.58 5.85 -10.89
CA ILE A 88 13.71 4.98 -11.19
C ILE A 88 14.77 5.79 -11.94
N LYS A 89 15.92 5.99 -11.31
CA LYS A 89 17.07 6.65 -11.94
C LYS A 89 17.53 5.87 -13.17
N LYS A 90 17.91 6.56 -14.25
CA LYS A 90 18.31 5.92 -15.51
C LYS A 90 19.46 4.92 -15.33
N GLU A 91 20.37 5.21 -14.41
CA GLU A 91 21.54 4.38 -14.10
C GLU A 91 21.16 3.07 -13.37
N GLU A 92 20.00 3.04 -12.72
CA GLU A 92 19.45 1.86 -12.03
C GLU A 92 18.58 0.99 -12.95
N GLN A 93 18.21 1.50 -14.14
CA GLN A 93 17.34 0.80 -15.08
C GLN A 93 18.09 -0.35 -15.76
N TYR A 94 17.52 -1.56 -15.67
CA TYR A 94 17.90 -2.75 -16.44
C TYR A 94 19.34 -3.29 -16.26
N THR A 95 20.13 -2.74 -15.34
CA THR A 95 21.51 -3.19 -15.09
C THR A 95 21.58 -4.43 -14.21
N ARG A 96 20.52 -4.73 -13.44
CA ARG A 96 20.50 -5.80 -12.45
C ARG A 96 19.23 -6.65 -12.56
N PRO A 97 19.29 -7.96 -12.23
CA PRO A 97 18.11 -8.81 -12.18
C PRO A 97 17.06 -8.27 -11.20
N PHE A 98 15.79 -8.35 -11.62
CA PHE A 98 14.62 -8.08 -10.79
C PHE A 98 13.62 -9.24 -10.91
N PRO A 99 13.01 -9.68 -9.79
CA PRO A 99 13.35 -9.30 -8.42
C PRO A 99 14.65 -9.94 -7.94
N ALA A 100 15.25 -9.39 -6.88
CA ALA A 100 16.35 -10.02 -6.16
C ALA A 100 15.86 -11.30 -5.46
N LEU A 101 16.29 -12.46 -5.94
CA LEU A 101 15.78 -13.76 -5.45
C LEU A 101 16.05 -13.99 -3.96
N ASN A 102 17.20 -13.54 -3.45
CA ASN A 102 17.51 -13.60 -2.01
C ASN A 102 16.48 -12.83 -1.18
N LYS A 103 16.05 -11.65 -1.62
CA LYS A 103 15.05 -10.83 -0.93
C LYS A 103 13.65 -11.45 -1.03
N VAL A 104 13.29 -12.01 -2.19
CA VAL A 104 12.04 -12.77 -2.35
C VAL A 104 12.00 -13.97 -1.39
N ASN A 105 13.07 -14.76 -1.35
CA ASN A 105 13.17 -15.93 -0.49
C ASN A 105 13.14 -15.56 0.99
N MET A 106 13.75 -14.44 1.37
CA MET A 106 13.67 -13.91 2.74
C MET A 106 12.22 -13.58 3.12
N LEU A 107 11.47 -12.88 2.26
CA LEU A 107 10.07 -12.54 2.54
C LEU A 107 9.18 -13.78 2.65
N ILE A 108 9.45 -14.83 1.87
CA ILE A 108 8.75 -16.11 1.97
C ILE A 108 9.12 -16.79 3.31
N ALA A 109 10.41 -16.91 3.60
CA ALA A 109 10.90 -17.60 4.81
C ALA A 109 10.45 -16.93 6.11
N GLN A 110 10.31 -15.60 6.10
CA GLN A 110 9.87 -14.81 7.25
C GLN A 110 8.35 -14.56 7.25
N GLU A 111 7.65 -14.96 6.18
CA GLU A 111 6.22 -14.70 5.98
C GLU A 111 5.88 -13.20 6.13
N GLN A 112 6.62 -12.34 5.44
CA GLN A 112 6.52 -10.88 5.58
C GLN A 112 6.08 -10.15 4.31
N MET A 113 5.55 -8.95 4.52
CA MET A 113 5.31 -7.94 3.49
C MET A 113 6.35 -6.83 3.60
N ILE A 114 6.97 -6.45 2.49
CA ILE A 114 7.88 -5.31 2.38
C ILE A 114 7.16 -4.02 2.01
N ILE A 115 7.54 -2.93 2.67
CA ILE A 115 7.15 -1.56 2.30
C ILE A 115 8.24 -0.56 2.67
N ALA A 116 8.39 0.50 1.88
CA ALA A 116 9.30 1.59 2.22
C ALA A 116 8.67 2.56 3.22
N VAL A 117 9.46 2.97 4.21
CA VAL A 117 9.09 3.98 5.21
C VAL A 117 9.41 5.37 4.69
N GLY A 118 8.51 6.33 4.90
CA GLY A 118 8.81 7.74 4.67
C GLY A 118 9.80 8.28 5.69
N GLU A 119 10.95 8.76 5.23
CA GLU A 119 12.06 9.27 6.06
C GLU A 119 11.62 10.23 7.18
N ALA A 120 10.69 11.14 6.88
CA ALA A 120 10.22 12.15 7.82
C ALA A 120 9.47 11.58 9.04
N ASN A 121 8.99 10.32 8.97
CA ASN A 121 8.09 9.74 9.95
C ASN A 121 8.64 8.46 10.61
N LYS A 122 9.94 8.14 10.43
CA LYS A 122 10.57 6.95 11.07
C LYS A 122 10.38 6.90 12.58
N LYS A 123 10.43 8.06 13.26
CA LYS A 123 10.24 8.18 14.71
C LYS A 123 8.85 7.79 15.19
N ASP A 124 7.84 7.92 14.32
CA ASP A 124 6.45 7.62 14.66
C ASP A 124 6.13 6.11 14.53
N LEU A 125 7.09 5.31 14.04
CA LEU A 125 6.97 3.85 13.95
C LEU A 125 7.15 3.15 15.30
N ASP A 126 7.49 3.85 16.38
CA ASP A 126 7.65 3.22 17.70
C ASP A 126 6.31 2.67 18.21
N VAL A 127 6.16 1.35 18.11
CA VAL A 127 4.98 0.58 18.48
C VAL A 127 4.57 0.66 19.96
N LYS A 128 5.44 1.20 20.83
CA LYS A 128 5.19 1.27 22.28
C LYS A 128 4.39 2.52 22.69
N SER A 129 4.31 3.54 21.85
CA SER A 129 3.55 4.76 22.18
C SER A 129 2.04 4.52 22.02
N PRO A 130 1.17 4.92 22.96
CA PRO A 130 -0.28 4.84 22.73
C PRO A 130 -0.63 5.66 21.48
N LEU A 131 -1.48 5.11 20.62
CA LEU A 131 -1.91 5.74 19.38
C LEU A 131 -3.40 5.50 19.20
N ASN A 132 -4.19 6.57 19.22
CA ASN A 132 -5.59 6.53 18.80
C ASN A 132 -5.69 6.89 17.32
N MET A 133 -6.76 6.42 16.68
CA MET A 133 -7.01 6.67 15.27
C MET A 133 -7.16 8.16 14.95
N GLU A 134 -7.73 8.93 15.89
CA GLU A 134 -7.88 10.39 15.80
C GLU A 134 -6.53 11.12 15.83
N ASP A 135 -5.48 10.51 16.38
CA ASP A 135 -4.13 11.10 16.42
C ASP A 135 -3.41 11.04 15.05
N VAL A 136 -3.93 10.22 14.13
CA VAL A 136 -3.28 9.93 12.84
C VAL A 136 -4.14 10.19 11.62
N LEU A 137 -5.44 9.95 11.67
CA LEU A 137 -6.33 10.28 10.55
C LEU A 137 -6.41 11.80 10.36
N GLY A 138 -6.42 12.24 9.10
CA GLY A 138 -6.42 13.64 8.71
C GLY A 138 -5.04 14.30 8.80
N THR A 139 -4.01 13.62 9.31
CA THR A 139 -2.66 14.20 9.42
C THR A 139 -1.94 14.26 8.08
N ASN A 140 -2.38 13.47 7.08
CA ASN A 140 -1.70 13.28 5.79
C ASN A 140 -0.23 12.87 5.93
N LYS A 141 0.16 12.23 7.04
CA LYS A 141 1.53 11.77 7.25
C LYS A 141 1.84 10.63 6.28
N ALA A 142 2.89 10.80 5.48
CA ALA A 142 3.43 9.73 4.65
C ALA A 142 4.30 8.77 5.49
N PHE A 143 3.68 7.93 6.32
CA PHE A 143 4.40 6.90 7.11
C PHE A 143 5.10 5.89 6.22
N PHE A 144 4.41 5.48 5.17
CA PHE A 144 4.90 4.55 4.17
C PHE A 144 4.96 5.20 2.79
N GLN A 145 5.51 4.48 1.82
CA GLN A 145 5.44 4.83 0.40
C GLN A 145 4.55 3.80 -0.32
N GLY A 146 3.29 4.16 -0.56
CA GLY A 146 2.27 3.29 -1.16
C GLY A 146 2.46 2.95 -2.65
N LYS A 147 3.61 3.30 -3.24
CA LYS A 147 3.88 3.14 -4.68
C LYS A 147 4.43 1.77 -5.07
N PHE A 148 5.09 1.08 -4.14
CA PHE A 148 5.60 -0.27 -4.32
C PHE A 148 5.62 -1.00 -2.97
N PHE A 149 4.86 -2.07 -2.87
CA PHE A 149 4.77 -2.90 -1.67
C PHE A 149 4.31 -4.31 -2.04
N GLY A 150 4.54 -5.29 -1.17
CA GLY A 150 4.14 -6.67 -1.44
C GLY A 150 4.95 -7.66 -0.62
N GLY A 151 4.84 -8.96 -0.91
CA GLY A 151 5.57 -9.98 -0.19
C GLY A 151 4.83 -11.29 -0.18
N TYR A 152 4.98 -12.06 0.90
CA TYR A 152 4.35 -13.38 1.03
C TYR A 152 2.83 -13.30 0.98
N LYS A 153 2.20 -14.14 0.14
CA LYS A 153 0.78 -14.04 -0.22
C LYS A 153 -0.17 -14.02 0.98
N ASN A 154 0.06 -14.86 1.99
CA ASN A 154 -0.84 -14.95 3.15
C ASN A 154 -0.76 -13.66 3.98
N THR A 155 0.46 -13.15 4.16
CA THR A 155 0.71 -11.90 4.87
C THR A 155 0.12 -10.71 4.14
N VAL A 156 0.32 -10.63 2.81
CA VAL A 156 -0.29 -9.58 1.99
C VAL A 156 -1.81 -9.63 2.09
N TYR A 157 -2.43 -10.81 2.00
CA TYR A 157 -3.88 -10.96 2.12
C TYR A 157 -4.38 -10.53 3.51
N GLN A 158 -3.70 -10.95 4.58
CA GLN A 158 -4.03 -10.57 5.95
C GLN A 158 -3.93 -9.05 6.15
N LEU A 159 -2.84 -8.43 5.70
CA LEU A 159 -2.60 -7.00 5.87
C LEU A 159 -3.52 -6.16 4.98
N ALA A 160 -3.88 -6.62 3.79
CA ALA A 160 -4.90 -6.01 2.94
C ALA A 160 -6.26 -5.98 3.64
N THR A 161 -6.66 -7.10 4.25
CA THR A 161 -7.90 -7.23 5.03
C THR A 161 -7.89 -6.33 6.27
N GLY A 162 -6.78 -6.27 7.00
CA GLY A 162 -6.61 -5.36 8.14
C GLY A 162 -6.67 -3.88 7.74
N THR A 163 -6.06 -3.53 6.62
CA THR A 163 -6.10 -2.17 6.05
C THR A 163 -7.52 -1.76 5.70
N LEU A 164 -8.29 -2.65 5.05
CA LEU A 164 -9.70 -2.40 4.73
C LEU A 164 -10.57 -2.32 5.99
N SER A 165 -10.29 -3.14 7.01
CA SER A 165 -10.99 -3.05 8.31
C SER A 165 -10.78 -1.69 8.96
N ASN A 166 -9.54 -1.17 8.95
CA ASN A 166 -9.23 0.17 9.46
C ASN A 166 -9.88 1.29 8.62
N PHE A 167 -10.01 1.09 7.31
CA PHE A 167 -10.76 1.99 6.43
C PHE A 167 -12.26 2.05 6.79
N PHE A 168 -12.93 0.90 6.92
CA PHE A 168 -14.35 0.87 7.30
C PHE A 168 -14.59 1.43 8.69
N LEU A 169 -13.66 1.19 9.61
CA LEU A 169 -13.69 1.78 10.94
C LEU A 169 -13.50 3.32 10.90
N ALA A 170 -12.65 3.84 10.01
CA ALA A 170 -12.55 5.29 9.81
C ALA A 170 -13.87 5.87 9.29
N LEU A 171 -14.48 5.23 8.29
CA LEU A 171 -15.76 5.65 7.72
C LEU A 171 -16.88 5.68 8.77
N SER A 172 -16.95 4.68 9.65
CA SER A 172 -17.97 4.62 10.71
C SER A 172 -17.80 5.71 11.78
N ASN A 173 -16.60 6.27 11.92
CA ASN A 173 -16.30 7.40 12.79
C ASN A 173 -16.37 8.75 12.06
N HIS A 174 -16.95 8.79 10.85
CA HIS A 174 -16.98 9.98 10.00
C HIS A 174 -15.59 10.57 9.72
N MET A 175 -14.59 9.71 9.48
CA MET A 175 -13.23 10.09 9.12
C MET A 175 -12.79 9.41 7.83
N ILE A 176 -11.81 10.00 7.14
CA ILE A 176 -11.23 9.44 5.91
C ILE A 176 -9.82 9.98 5.70
N ASP A 177 -8.91 9.15 5.22
CA ASP A 177 -7.56 9.55 4.79
C ASP A 177 -7.10 8.57 3.68
N ASN A 178 -5.86 8.72 3.23
CA ASN A 178 -5.21 7.84 2.26
C ASN A 178 -4.88 6.45 2.85
N GLU A 179 -4.59 5.49 1.97
CA GLU A 179 -4.31 4.10 2.34
C GLU A 179 -3.06 3.94 3.21
N GLN A 180 -2.09 4.85 3.12
CA GLN A 180 -0.85 4.73 3.89
C GLN A 180 -1.09 4.96 5.39
N ILE A 181 -2.12 5.73 5.77
CA ILE A 181 -2.54 5.88 7.17
C ILE A 181 -3.20 4.61 7.69
N THR A 182 -4.11 4.01 6.92
CA THR A 182 -4.78 2.76 7.33
C THR A 182 -3.83 1.57 7.32
N MET A 183 -2.84 1.55 6.42
CA MET A 183 -1.71 0.62 6.47
C MET A 183 -0.86 0.82 7.72
N PHE A 184 -0.61 2.06 8.14
CA PHE A 184 0.12 2.35 9.37
C PHE A 184 -0.64 1.83 10.61
N LEU A 185 -1.95 2.04 10.69
CA LEU A 185 -2.78 1.45 11.75
C LEU A 185 -2.68 -0.08 11.77
N THR A 186 -2.68 -0.71 10.59
CA THR A 186 -2.51 -2.17 10.45
C THR A 186 -1.11 -2.62 10.87
N TYR A 187 -0.07 -1.85 10.55
CA TYR A 187 1.29 -2.09 11.04
C TYR A 187 1.37 -2.08 12.56
N ARG A 188 0.69 -1.14 13.21
CA ARG A 188 0.65 -1.07 14.68
C ARG A 188 0.00 -2.30 15.32
N GLN A 189 -0.98 -2.89 14.65
CA GLN A 189 -1.67 -4.11 15.10
C GLN A 189 -0.82 -5.36 14.90
N HIS A 190 -0.01 -5.41 13.83
CA HIS A 190 0.74 -6.60 13.43
C HIS A 190 2.18 -6.29 12.99
N PRO A 191 3.03 -5.68 13.83
CA PRO A 191 4.31 -5.12 13.38
C PRO A 191 5.30 -6.16 12.86
N THR A 192 5.21 -7.41 13.34
CA THR A 192 6.09 -8.52 12.93
C THR A 192 5.84 -9.02 11.51
N LEU A 193 4.69 -8.68 10.92
CA LEU A 193 4.33 -9.06 9.55
C LEU A 193 4.97 -8.14 8.50
N TRP A 194 5.66 -7.08 8.91
CA TRP A 194 6.19 -6.05 8.03
C TRP A 194 7.71 -6.05 8.03
N PHE A 195 8.28 -6.11 6.83
CA PHE A 195 9.67 -5.79 6.57
C PHE A 195 9.77 -4.33 6.12
N LEU A 196 10.22 -3.46 7.02
CA LEU A 196 10.34 -2.03 6.76
C LEU A 196 11.69 -1.70 6.11
N ARG A 197 11.66 -1.10 4.92
CA ARG A 197 12.87 -0.63 4.22
C ARG A 197 12.96 0.89 4.20
N GLU A 198 14.17 1.41 4.03
CA GLU A 198 14.41 2.86 3.91
C GLU A 198 14.02 3.40 2.52
N SER A 199 13.53 4.64 2.48
CA SER A 199 13.01 5.31 1.27
C SER A 199 14.02 5.68 0.20
N ASN A 200 15.29 5.84 0.58
CA ASN A 200 16.38 6.33 -0.26
C ASN A 200 16.82 5.36 -1.37
N LYS A 201 16.27 4.14 -1.42
CA LYS A 201 16.55 3.14 -2.45
C LYS A 201 15.26 2.77 -3.19
N ALA A 202 14.90 3.54 -4.22
CA ALA A 202 13.69 3.32 -5.03
C ALA A 202 13.56 1.84 -5.45
N PHE A 203 14.68 1.20 -5.79
CA PHE A 203 14.78 -0.20 -6.20
C PHE A 203 15.71 -1.04 -5.29
N ASP A 204 15.49 -1.04 -3.97
CA ASP A 204 16.14 -2.02 -3.07
C ASP A 204 15.64 -3.47 -3.26
N PHE A 205 14.97 -3.76 -4.37
CA PHE A 205 14.56 -5.10 -4.77
C PHE A 205 15.28 -5.57 -6.05
N MET A 206 16.28 -4.81 -6.51
CA MET A 206 17.31 -5.29 -7.44
C MET A 206 18.31 -6.15 -6.69
N ALA A 207 18.92 -7.10 -7.40
CA ALA A 207 20.07 -7.84 -6.89
C ALA A 207 21.20 -6.87 -6.46
N ASP A 208 22.01 -7.28 -5.50
CA ASP A 208 23.22 -6.54 -5.14
C ASP A 208 24.22 -6.57 -6.33
N PRO A 209 25.09 -5.54 -6.48
CA PRO A 209 26.11 -5.49 -7.53
C PRO A 209 27.03 -6.71 -7.56
#